data_AF-A0A565BKH2-F1
#
_entry.id   AF-A0A565BKH2-F1
#
_cell.length_a   1.000
_cell.length_b   1.000
_cell.length_c   1.000
_cell.angle_alpha   90.00
_cell.angle_beta   90.00
_cell.angle_gamma   90.00
#
_symmetry.space_group_name_H-M   'P 1'
#
loop_
_entity.id
_entity.type
_entity.pdbx_description
1 polymer ?
#
loop_
_entity_poly.entity_id
_entity_poly.type
_entity_poly.pdbx_seq_one_letter_code
_entity_poly.pdbx_strand_id
1 'polypeptide(L)'
;MSVHVKEEPLLVPNCCNVENPELAVFNGNGENELEDFGTCVDVLTARVTQLEQKVVEVEQFYSTKDGAAQTNTSKSNSGGKKIAISQPNISKCNSAGKEKTKGKHVSSPELMRQFATIFRQLAQHKWAWPFLEPVDVKGLGLHDYYKVIEKPMDLGTIKNKMESSGYSNVREIYADVRLVFKNALRYNEEKEDVHVMAESLLQRFEEKWLLIMPKLVEEEKKQAEEEAEGRVNKQLALEAAQADMARELSNELYEIDMELERLRETVVQRCRKLSTQEKKGLSAALGRLSPEDLSKALKMVSESNPDFPAGAPEVELDIDVQSDVTLWRLKVFVQEALKAANKSCGGTNAPNNNNTGEINKNNAKRRREISDAINKASIKRAKKA
;
A
#
# COMPACT_ATOMS: atom_id res chain seq x y z
N MET A 1 -25.67 4.14 -42.27
CA MET A 1 -26.65 4.67 -41.31
C MET A 1 -27.19 5.95 -41.90
N SER A 2 -28.49 6.00 -42.14
CA SER A 2 -29.19 7.21 -42.62
C SER A 2 -30.12 7.70 -41.52
N VAL A 3 -30.13 9.01 -41.27
CA VAL A 3 -30.99 9.64 -40.26
C VAL A 3 -31.97 10.55 -40.96
N HIS A 4 -33.26 10.32 -40.74
CA HIS A 4 -34.34 11.18 -41.22
C HIS A 4 -34.81 12.08 -40.08
N VAL A 5 -34.71 13.39 -40.27
CA VAL A 5 -35.18 14.40 -39.30
C VAL A 5 -36.50 14.96 -39.81
N LYS A 6 -37.56 14.84 -39.00
CA LYS A 6 -38.86 15.43 -39.31
C LYS A 6 -38.90 16.90 -38.85
N GLU A 7 -39.47 17.76 -39.69
CA GLU A 7 -39.93 19.10 -39.31
C GLU A 7 -41.44 19.15 -39.54
N GLU A 8 -42.24 19.28 -38.48
CA GLU A 8 -43.67 19.63 -38.59
C GLU A 8 -44.01 20.80 -37.64
N PRO A 9 -44.96 21.68 -38.01
CA PRO A 9 -45.18 22.92 -37.29
C PRO A 9 -46.42 22.89 -36.37
N LEU A 10 -46.31 23.66 -35.27
CA LEU A 10 -47.33 24.49 -34.60
C LEU A 10 -47.73 24.18 -33.13
N LEU A 11 -47.93 25.33 -32.46
CA LEU A 11 -48.86 25.67 -31.37
C LEU A 11 -48.38 25.58 -29.90
N VAL A 12 -48.26 26.79 -29.35
CA VAL A 12 -48.10 27.14 -27.93
C VAL A 12 -49.42 26.86 -27.19
N PRO A 13 -49.35 26.40 -25.92
CA PRO A 13 -50.12 27.09 -24.90
C PRO A 13 -49.32 27.46 -23.64
N ASN A 14 -49.73 28.60 -23.09
CA ASN A 14 -49.41 29.17 -21.78
C ASN A 14 -49.73 28.26 -20.58
N CYS A 15 -49.12 28.63 -19.45
CA CYS A 15 -49.53 28.52 -18.03
C CYS A 15 -48.41 27.88 -17.20
N CYS A 16 -48.03 28.31 -15.99
CA CYS A 16 -48.29 29.47 -15.14
C CYS A 16 -47.16 29.48 -14.10
N ASN A 17 -46.76 30.66 -13.64
CA ASN A 17 -45.86 30.84 -12.50
C ASN A 17 -46.45 30.19 -11.23
N VAL A 18 -45.60 29.54 -10.45
CA VAL A 18 -45.73 29.46 -8.99
C VAL A 18 -44.33 29.68 -8.41
N GLU A 19 -44.11 30.90 -7.91
CA GLU A 19 -42.93 31.27 -7.14
C GLU A 19 -43.00 30.63 -5.75
N ASN A 20 -41.89 30.01 -5.30
CA ASN A 20 -41.70 29.58 -3.92
C ASN A 20 -40.56 30.41 -3.30
N PRO A 21 -40.82 31.22 -2.26
CA PRO A 21 -39.96 32.36 -1.88
C PRO A 21 -38.78 32.04 -0.95
N GLU A 22 -38.18 30.85 -1.03
CA GLU A 22 -37.09 30.44 -0.11
C GLU A 22 -35.72 30.19 -0.79
N LEU A 23 -35.47 30.85 -1.93
CA LEU A 23 -34.21 30.78 -2.69
C LEU A 23 -33.53 32.16 -2.86
N ALA A 24 -33.68 33.05 -1.89
CA ALA A 24 -33.10 34.38 -1.92
C ALA A 24 -31.66 34.44 -1.37
N VAL A 25 -30.73 33.67 -1.94
CA VAL A 25 -29.29 33.91 -1.80
C VAL A 25 -28.61 33.53 -3.10
N PHE A 26 -28.76 34.34 -4.16
CA PHE A 26 -27.84 34.46 -5.31
C PHE A 26 -28.46 35.50 -6.26
N ASN A 27 -28.56 36.74 -5.80
CA ASN A 27 -28.76 37.89 -6.67
C ASN A 27 -27.44 38.67 -6.71
N GLY A 28 -26.61 38.40 -7.73
CA GLY A 28 -25.31 39.04 -7.89
C GLY A 28 -24.82 39.04 -9.34
N ASN A 29 -25.37 39.94 -10.16
CA ASN A 29 -24.79 40.51 -11.38
C ASN A 29 -23.82 39.63 -12.20
N GLY A 30 -24.37 38.84 -13.12
CA GLY A 30 -24.16 38.91 -14.59
C GLY A 30 -22.78 38.64 -15.22
N GLU A 31 -21.66 38.92 -14.55
CA GLU A 31 -20.31 38.76 -15.13
C GLU A 31 -19.34 37.97 -14.22
N ASN A 32 -19.58 37.92 -12.89
CA ASN A 32 -18.77 37.14 -11.94
C ASN A 32 -19.23 35.68 -11.76
N GLU A 33 -20.40 35.30 -12.28
CA GLU A 33 -21.02 33.99 -11.99
C GLU A 33 -20.44 32.84 -12.84
N LEU A 34 -19.91 33.12 -14.04
CA LEU A 34 -19.26 32.10 -14.87
C LEU A 34 -17.88 31.71 -14.33
N GLU A 35 -17.19 32.66 -13.69
CA GLU A 35 -15.94 32.42 -12.96
C GLU A 35 -16.18 31.55 -11.72
N ASP A 36 -17.35 31.66 -11.07
CA ASP A 36 -17.73 30.84 -9.91
C ASP A 36 -17.92 29.34 -10.29
N PHE A 37 -18.55 29.06 -11.43
CA PHE A 37 -18.64 27.69 -11.98
C PHE A 37 -17.29 27.14 -12.42
N GLY A 38 -16.47 27.96 -13.09
CA GLY A 38 -15.10 27.57 -13.47
C GLY A 38 -14.27 27.21 -12.25
N THR A 39 -14.34 28.05 -11.21
CA THR A 39 -13.67 27.82 -9.92
C THR A 39 -14.16 26.54 -9.25
N CYS A 40 -15.47 26.26 -9.25
CA CYS A 40 -16.04 25.03 -8.71
C CYS A 40 -15.52 23.77 -9.43
N VAL A 41 -15.50 23.80 -10.78
CA VAL A 41 -14.96 22.69 -11.61
C VAL A 41 -13.46 22.49 -11.36
N ASP A 42 -12.70 23.58 -11.20
CA ASP A 42 -11.26 23.52 -10.91
C ASP A 42 -10.98 22.91 -9.53
N VAL A 43 -11.78 23.28 -8.52
CA VAL A 43 -11.72 22.70 -7.16
C VAL A 43 -12.02 21.20 -7.19
N LEU A 44 -13.09 20.79 -7.89
CA LEU A 44 -13.42 19.37 -8.05
C LEU A 44 -12.31 18.61 -8.79
N THR A 45 -11.74 19.20 -9.83
CA THR A 45 -10.64 18.59 -10.60
C THR A 45 -9.39 18.41 -9.74
N ALA A 46 -9.07 19.39 -8.89
CA ALA A 46 -7.96 19.30 -7.94
C ALA A 46 -8.20 18.19 -6.90
N ARG A 47 -9.42 18.10 -6.33
CA ARG A 47 -9.80 17.04 -5.39
C ARG A 47 -9.72 15.64 -6.02
N VAL A 48 -10.22 15.47 -7.25
CA VAL A 48 -10.12 14.19 -7.98
C VAL A 48 -8.65 13.82 -8.23
N THR A 49 -7.82 14.77 -8.65
CA THR A 49 -6.37 14.51 -8.86
C THR A 49 -5.68 14.07 -7.57
N GLN A 50 -6.05 14.66 -6.43
CA GLN A 50 -5.53 14.27 -5.13
C GLN A 50 -5.99 12.86 -4.73
N LEU A 51 -7.26 12.52 -4.98
CA LEU A 51 -7.79 11.17 -4.75
C LEU A 51 -7.11 10.12 -5.61
N GLU A 52 -6.86 10.41 -6.89
CA GLU A 52 -6.13 9.51 -7.79
C GLU A 52 -4.76 9.14 -7.21
N GLN A 53 -4.02 10.10 -6.65
CA GLN A 53 -2.73 9.85 -6.01
C GLN A 53 -2.87 8.95 -4.78
N LYS A 54 -3.85 9.23 -3.90
CA LYS A 54 -4.08 8.39 -2.70
C LYS A 54 -4.54 6.97 -3.08
N VAL A 55 -5.35 6.80 -4.13
CA VAL A 55 -5.77 5.47 -4.62
C VAL A 55 -4.57 4.66 -5.11
N VAL A 56 -3.63 5.29 -5.82
CA VAL A 56 -2.39 4.63 -6.27
C VAL A 56 -1.58 4.11 -5.07
N GLU A 57 -1.52 4.85 -3.97
CA GLU A 57 -0.83 4.41 -2.75
C GLU A 57 -1.50 3.17 -2.13
N VAL A 58 -2.83 3.12 -2.13
CA VAL A 58 -3.59 1.94 -1.67
C VAL A 58 -3.40 0.75 -2.61
N GLU A 59 -3.44 0.95 -3.92
CA GLU A 59 -3.23 -0.11 -4.91
C GLU A 59 -1.82 -0.72 -4.82
N GLN A 60 -0.79 0.10 -4.57
CA GLN A 60 0.59 -0.38 -4.39
C GLN A 60 0.73 -1.28 -3.15
N PHE A 61 0.04 -0.96 -2.06
CA PHE A 61 0.04 -1.78 -0.85
C PHE A 61 -0.51 -3.19 -1.13
N TYR A 62 -1.63 -3.31 -1.82
CA TYR A 62 -2.22 -4.62 -2.12
C TYR A 62 -1.48 -5.38 -3.23
N SER A 63 -0.95 -4.67 -4.23
CA SER A 63 -0.17 -5.29 -5.33
C SER A 63 1.13 -5.93 -4.86
N THR A 64 1.79 -5.35 -3.84
CA THR A 64 3.00 -5.93 -3.24
C THR A 64 2.70 -7.17 -2.39
N LYS A 65 1.49 -7.26 -1.81
CA LYS A 65 1.03 -8.42 -1.04
C LYS A 65 0.64 -9.60 -1.93
N ASP A 66 -0.05 -9.34 -3.06
CA ASP A 66 -0.44 -10.38 -4.02
C ASP A 66 0.77 -10.99 -4.75
N GLY A 67 1.86 -10.23 -4.93
CA GLY A 67 3.13 -10.74 -5.46
C GLY A 67 3.92 -11.65 -4.51
N ALA A 68 3.64 -11.63 -3.20
CA ALA A 68 4.30 -12.47 -2.20
C ALA A 68 3.56 -13.79 -1.91
N ALA A 69 2.29 -13.92 -2.34
CA ALA A 69 1.49 -15.13 -2.15
C ALA A 69 1.67 -16.19 -3.25
N GLN A 70 2.42 -15.90 -4.32
CA GLN A 70 2.80 -16.88 -5.34
C GLN A 70 4.31 -16.83 -5.58
N THR A 71 5.07 -17.71 -4.91
CA THR A 71 6.22 -18.47 -5.45
C THR A 71 7.05 -19.09 -4.31
N ASN A 72 6.63 -20.28 -3.86
CA ASN A 72 7.57 -21.28 -3.34
C ASN A 72 7.75 -22.35 -4.41
N THR A 73 8.53 -22.06 -5.45
CA THR A 73 9.32 -23.05 -6.17
C THR A 73 10.59 -22.39 -6.72
N SER A 74 11.69 -23.11 -6.60
CA SER A 74 13.07 -22.66 -6.72
C SER A 74 13.48 -22.30 -8.15
N LYS A 75 14.22 -21.20 -8.36
CA LYS A 75 15.58 -21.18 -8.95
C LYS A 75 16.13 -19.76 -9.18
N SER A 76 17.45 -19.69 -9.22
CA SER A 76 18.30 -18.50 -9.33
C SER A 76 18.07 -17.67 -10.60
N ASN A 77 18.18 -16.34 -10.50
CA ASN A 77 19.42 -15.58 -10.81
C ASN A 77 19.14 -14.15 -11.31
N SER A 78 19.97 -13.22 -10.81
CA SER A 78 20.42 -11.92 -11.35
C SER A 78 19.44 -10.81 -11.71
N GLY A 79 19.64 -9.66 -11.06
CA GLY A 79 19.59 -8.34 -11.69
C GLY A 79 18.40 -7.46 -11.33
N GLY A 80 18.55 -6.56 -10.34
CA GLY A 80 17.52 -5.55 -10.08
C GLY A 80 17.93 -4.54 -9.02
N LYS A 81 18.03 -3.28 -9.43
CA LYS A 81 18.42 -2.10 -8.66
C LYS A 81 17.67 -1.96 -7.32
N LYS A 82 18.41 -1.65 -6.27
CA LYS A 82 17.89 -1.17 -4.98
C LYS A 82 17.16 0.16 -5.20
N ILE A 83 15.85 0.19 -5.06
CA ILE A 83 15.09 1.43 -4.86
C ILE A 83 14.82 1.52 -3.37
N ALA A 84 15.44 2.51 -2.74
CA ALA A 84 15.22 2.84 -1.34
C ALA A 84 13.80 3.42 -1.19
N ILE A 85 12.96 2.75 -0.42
CA ILE A 85 11.65 3.29 -0.02
C ILE A 85 11.87 4.04 1.30
N SER A 86 11.78 5.36 1.21
CA SER A 86 11.63 6.29 2.33
C SER A 86 10.32 6.01 3.06
N GLN A 87 10.42 5.71 4.36
CA GLN A 87 9.28 5.56 5.26
C GLN A 87 8.50 6.89 5.38
N PRO A 88 7.16 6.88 5.47
CA PRO A 88 6.42 8.08 5.89
C PRO A 88 6.64 8.30 7.39
N ASN A 89 6.94 9.55 7.75
CA ASN A 89 7.01 10.02 9.13
C ASN A 89 5.65 9.86 9.81
N ILE A 90 5.51 8.88 10.69
CA ILE A 90 4.47 8.89 11.72
C ILE A 90 5.10 9.39 13.02
N SER A 91 4.56 10.53 13.44
CA SER A 91 4.68 11.27 14.69
C SER A 91 5.26 10.49 15.88
N LYS A 92 6.37 11.02 16.42
CA LYS A 92 7.03 10.60 17.66
C LYS A 92 6.07 10.65 18.87
N CYS A 93 5.88 9.50 19.52
CA CYS A 93 5.63 9.46 20.97
C CYS A 93 6.97 9.14 21.68
N ASN A 94 7.42 10.08 22.51
CA ASN A 94 8.66 9.94 23.26
C ASN A 94 8.48 8.91 24.38
N SER A 95 9.20 7.79 24.29
CA SER A 95 9.56 7.00 25.46
C SER A 95 11.05 6.68 25.38
N ALA A 96 11.78 7.17 26.38
CA ALA A 96 13.20 6.96 26.52
C ALA A 96 13.49 5.48 26.76
N GLY A 97 14.27 4.87 25.86
CA GLY A 97 14.69 3.48 25.96
C GLY A 97 16.05 3.27 25.32
N LYS A 98 17.01 2.80 26.13
CA LYS A 98 18.39 2.42 25.77
C LYS A 98 18.44 1.57 24.49
N GLU A 99 19.36 1.91 23.60
CA GLU A 99 19.72 1.11 22.41
C GLU A 99 20.01 -0.34 22.80
N LYS A 100 19.22 -1.28 22.26
CA LYS A 100 19.48 -2.73 22.34
C LYS A 100 20.22 -3.18 21.10
N THR A 101 21.35 -3.86 21.32
CA THR A 101 22.05 -4.69 20.35
C THR A 101 21.11 -5.77 19.78
N LYS A 102 21.22 -6.03 18.47
CA LYS A 102 20.47 -7.03 17.69
C LYS A 102 20.25 -8.36 18.47
N GLY A 103 18.98 -8.68 18.74
CA GLY A 103 18.43 -10.04 18.85
C GLY A 103 19.16 -11.08 19.72
N LYS A 104 19.89 -10.69 20.78
CA LYS A 104 20.39 -11.69 21.74
C LYS A 104 19.25 -12.08 22.69
N HIS A 105 18.86 -13.36 22.65
CA HIS A 105 17.95 -13.94 23.64
C HIS A 105 18.55 -13.77 25.04
N VAL A 106 17.79 -13.15 25.93
CA VAL A 106 18.18 -12.91 27.32
C VAL A 106 17.41 -13.87 28.21
N SER A 107 18.12 -14.71 28.96
CA SER A 107 17.46 -15.60 29.91
C SER A 107 16.82 -14.80 31.06
N SER A 108 15.69 -15.28 31.60
CA SER A 108 15.06 -14.63 32.75
C SER A 108 16.04 -14.43 33.92
N PRO A 109 15.86 -13.36 34.72
CA PRO A 109 16.64 -13.13 35.94
C PRO A 109 16.58 -14.33 36.90
N GLU A 110 15.47 -15.05 36.90
CA GLU A 110 15.25 -16.25 37.70
C GLU A 110 16.17 -17.41 37.25
N LEU A 111 16.19 -17.72 35.95
CA LEU A 111 17.09 -18.75 35.41
C LEU A 111 18.56 -18.38 35.60
N MET A 112 18.91 -17.11 35.38
CA MET A 112 20.27 -16.61 35.63
C MET A 112 20.67 -16.80 37.09
N ARG A 113 19.77 -16.52 38.05
CA ARG A 113 20.02 -16.71 39.49
C ARG A 113 20.14 -18.18 39.89
N GLN A 114 19.30 -19.06 39.33
CA GLN A 114 19.39 -20.51 39.56
C GLN A 114 20.73 -21.04 39.03
N PHE A 115 21.12 -20.64 37.83
CA PHE A 115 22.39 -21.04 37.23
C PHE A 115 23.60 -20.53 38.05
N ALA A 116 23.57 -19.27 38.48
CA ALA A 116 24.61 -18.70 39.35
C ALA A 116 24.75 -19.46 40.68
N THR A 117 23.66 -20.04 41.19
CA THR A 117 23.70 -20.90 42.39
C THR A 117 24.39 -22.23 42.13
N ILE A 118 24.09 -22.89 41.00
CA ILE A 118 24.79 -24.12 40.59
C ILE A 118 26.27 -23.84 40.38
N PHE A 119 26.61 -22.77 39.66
CA PHE A 119 27.98 -22.36 39.42
C PHE A 119 28.74 -22.12 40.74
N ARG A 120 28.14 -21.41 41.70
CA ARG A 120 28.75 -21.17 43.01
C ARG A 120 29.00 -22.48 43.77
N GLN A 121 28.04 -23.41 43.76
CA GLN A 121 28.21 -24.73 44.40
C GLN A 121 29.33 -25.55 43.74
N LEU A 122 29.48 -25.43 42.42
CA LEU A 122 30.54 -26.07 41.66
C LEU A 122 31.91 -25.48 42.03
N ALA A 123 32.05 -24.16 42.04
CA ALA A 123 33.30 -23.48 42.37
C ALA A 123 33.71 -23.66 43.85
N GLN A 124 32.76 -23.91 44.75
CA GLN A 124 33.03 -24.20 46.17
C GLN A 124 33.35 -25.69 46.44
N HIS A 125 33.32 -26.55 45.42
CA HIS A 125 33.61 -27.96 45.60
C HIS A 125 35.09 -28.17 45.96
N LYS A 126 35.38 -29.15 46.83
CA LYS A 126 36.75 -29.46 47.29
C LYS A 126 37.74 -29.82 46.17
N TRP A 127 37.23 -30.25 45.01
CA TRP A 127 38.02 -30.59 43.82
C TRP A 127 38.05 -29.48 42.77
N ALA A 128 37.44 -28.32 43.04
CA ALA A 128 37.38 -27.22 42.09
C ALA A 128 38.69 -26.44 41.98
N TRP A 129 39.58 -26.55 42.98
CA TRP A 129 40.77 -25.70 43.12
C TRP A 129 41.69 -25.63 41.88
N PRO A 130 41.91 -26.68 41.06
CA PRO A 130 42.73 -26.57 39.85
C PRO A 130 42.08 -25.74 38.74
N PHE A 131 40.76 -25.55 38.83
CA PHE A 131 39.94 -24.93 37.80
C PHE A 131 39.51 -23.51 38.17
N LEU A 132 39.92 -22.98 39.33
CA LEU A 132 39.51 -21.66 39.81
C LEU A 132 40.25 -20.50 39.13
N GLU A 133 41.44 -20.76 38.60
CA GLU A 133 42.30 -19.78 37.95
C GLU A 133 42.77 -20.33 36.59
N PRO A 134 43.18 -19.46 35.66
CA PRO A 134 43.80 -19.90 34.41
C PRO A 134 44.98 -20.83 34.67
N VAL A 135 45.15 -21.86 33.83
CA VAL A 135 46.27 -22.80 33.95
C VAL A 135 47.60 -22.06 33.84
N ASP A 136 48.44 -22.17 34.89
CA ASP A 136 49.79 -21.61 34.92
C ASP A 136 50.75 -22.48 34.10
N VAL A 137 50.65 -22.37 32.78
CA VAL A 137 51.46 -23.16 31.84
C VAL A 137 52.97 -22.95 32.03
N LYS A 138 53.40 -21.78 32.52
CA LYS A 138 54.82 -21.47 32.74
C LYS A 138 55.31 -22.11 34.04
N GLY A 139 54.58 -21.92 35.13
CA GLY A 139 54.92 -22.51 36.43
C GLY A 139 54.89 -24.03 36.42
N LEU A 140 54.01 -24.63 35.60
CA LEU A 140 53.89 -26.08 35.44
C LEU A 140 54.76 -26.67 34.31
N GLY A 141 55.48 -25.85 33.53
CA GLY A 141 56.34 -26.32 32.45
C GLY A 141 55.59 -26.95 31.26
N LEU A 142 54.35 -26.55 31.01
CA LEU A 142 53.47 -27.13 29.99
C LEU A 142 53.68 -26.45 28.62
N HIS A 143 54.72 -26.84 27.90
CA HIS A 143 55.15 -26.19 26.65
C HIS A 143 54.22 -26.38 25.45
N ASP A 144 53.35 -27.38 25.49
CA ASP A 144 52.42 -27.75 24.42
C ASP A 144 50.95 -27.45 24.75
N TYR A 145 50.64 -26.92 25.94
CA TYR A 145 49.27 -26.67 26.38
C TYR A 145 48.43 -25.88 25.37
N TYR A 146 48.91 -24.73 24.91
CA TYR A 146 48.19 -23.91 23.92
C TYR A 146 48.23 -24.46 22.48
N LYS A 147 49.00 -25.53 22.22
CA LYS A 147 48.92 -26.28 20.96
C LYS A 147 47.78 -27.30 21.02
N VAL A 148 47.52 -27.87 22.19
CA VAL A 148 46.47 -28.87 22.42
C VAL A 148 45.12 -28.21 22.71
N ILE A 149 45.12 -27.11 23.48
CA ILE A 149 43.96 -26.37 23.96
C ILE A 149 43.85 -25.01 23.27
N GLU A 150 42.88 -24.91 22.36
CA GLU A 150 42.66 -23.71 21.52
C GLU A 150 42.04 -22.55 22.28
N LYS A 151 41.08 -22.83 23.16
CA LYS A 151 40.37 -21.81 23.95
C LYS A 151 40.45 -22.17 25.44
N PRO A 152 41.49 -21.72 26.15
CA PRO A 152 41.58 -21.86 27.61
C PRO A 152 40.37 -21.21 28.30
N MET A 153 39.94 -21.81 29.41
CA MET A 153 38.85 -21.29 30.24
C MET A 153 39.00 -21.84 31.65
N ASP A 154 38.56 -21.05 32.63
CA ASP A 154 38.57 -21.38 34.04
C ASP A 154 37.34 -20.78 34.75
N LEU A 155 37.04 -21.28 35.95
CA LEU A 155 35.88 -20.85 36.73
C LEU A 155 36.04 -19.40 37.21
N GLY A 156 37.24 -18.90 37.50
CA GLY A 156 37.48 -17.51 37.89
C GLY A 156 37.09 -16.54 36.77
N THR A 157 37.53 -16.82 35.55
CA THR A 157 37.18 -16.07 34.34
C THR A 157 35.67 -16.07 34.11
N ILE A 158 35.01 -17.22 34.24
CA ILE A 158 33.55 -17.32 34.12
C ILE A 158 32.85 -16.47 35.19
N LYS A 159 33.30 -16.57 36.45
CA LYS A 159 32.76 -15.78 37.56
C LYS A 159 32.84 -14.28 37.29
N ASN A 160 34.02 -13.78 36.90
CA ASN A 160 34.23 -12.36 36.60
C ASN A 160 33.35 -11.90 35.41
N LYS A 161 33.19 -12.75 34.39
CA LYS A 161 32.32 -12.47 33.25
C LYS A 161 30.83 -12.47 33.63
N MET A 162 30.40 -13.30 34.58
CA MET A 162 29.04 -13.26 35.13
C MET A 162 28.78 -11.98 35.92
N GLU A 163 29.72 -11.57 36.79
CA GLU A 163 29.60 -10.37 37.63
C GLU A 163 29.60 -9.07 36.81
N SER A 164 30.33 -9.03 35.69
CA SER A 164 30.33 -7.91 34.74
C SER A 164 29.14 -7.91 33.76
N SER A 165 28.14 -8.79 33.96
CA SER A 165 27.01 -8.97 33.04
C SER A 165 27.43 -9.28 31.59
N GLY A 166 28.58 -9.95 31.43
CA GLY A 166 29.15 -10.33 30.13
C GLY A 166 28.48 -11.54 29.47
N TYR A 167 27.49 -12.15 30.12
CA TYR A 167 26.67 -13.23 29.56
C TYR A 167 25.24 -12.76 29.36
N SER A 168 24.69 -13.06 28.18
CA SER A 168 23.30 -12.70 27.86
C SER A 168 22.33 -13.82 28.23
N ASN A 169 22.75 -15.07 28.21
CA ASN A 169 21.91 -16.23 28.49
C ASN A 169 22.67 -17.33 29.23
N VAL A 170 21.92 -18.21 29.90
CA VAL A 170 22.49 -19.32 30.67
C VAL A 170 23.20 -20.36 29.81
N ARG A 171 22.89 -20.47 28.51
CA ARG A 171 23.57 -21.42 27.60
C ARG A 171 25.01 -21.02 27.35
N GLU A 172 25.31 -19.73 27.30
CA GLU A 172 26.69 -19.24 27.18
C GLU A 172 27.52 -19.60 28.42
N ILE A 173 26.95 -19.45 29.62
CA ILE A 173 27.63 -19.82 30.86
C ILE A 173 27.83 -21.34 30.91
N TYR A 174 26.81 -22.12 30.54
CA TYR A 174 26.91 -23.58 30.41
C TYR A 174 28.02 -24.01 29.46
N ALA A 175 28.11 -23.38 28.29
CA ALA A 175 29.14 -23.68 27.31
C ALA A 175 30.55 -23.41 27.84
N ASP A 176 30.77 -22.27 28.50
CA ASP A 176 32.08 -21.93 29.04
C ASP A 176 32.44 -22.82 30.26
N VAL A 177 31.50 -23.17 31.15
CA VAL A 177 31.76 -24.13 32.26
C VAL A 177 32.12 -25.52 31.72
N ARG A 178 31.39 -26.01 30.72
CA ARG A 178 31.66 -27.30 30.08
C ARG A 178 33.02 -27.30 29.38
N LEU A 179 33.44 -26.15 28.82
CA LEU A 179 34.74 -25.99 28.17
C LEU A 179 35.89 -26.13 29.17
N VAL A 180 35.77 -25.61 30.40
CA VAL A 180 36.79 -25.79 31.47
C VAL A 180 37.14 -27.26 31.63
N PHE A 181 36.13 -28.10 31.87
CA PHE A 181 36.35 -29.52 32.12
C PHE A 181 36.74 -30.28 30.87
N LYS A 182 36.16 -29.96 29.70
CA LYS A 182 36.56 -30.59 28.44
C LYS A 182 38.02 -30.32 28.08
N ASN A 183 38.52 -29.11 28.36
CA ASN A 183 39.94 -28.81 28.16
C ASN A 183 40.81 -29.65 29.10
N ALA A 184 40.41 -29.78 30.37
CA ALA A 184 41.12 -30.62 31.32
C ALA A 184 41.14 -32.10 30.89
N LEU A 185 40.00 -32.66 30.51
CA LEU A 185 39.89 -34.05 30.04
C LEU A 185 40.65 -34.31 28.74
N ARG A 186 40.79 -33.29 27.87
CA ARG A 186 41.54 -33.39 26.62
C ARG A 186 43.04 -33.35 26.83
N TYR A 187 43.51 -32.55 27.79
CA TYR A 187 44.94 -32.35 28.01
C TYR A 187 45.56 -33.39 28.94
N ASN A 188 44.84 -33.79 29.99
CA ASN A 188 45.34 -34.67 31.05
C ASN A 188 44.93 -36.13 30.77
N GLU A 189 45.79 -37.09 31.12
CA GLU A 189 45.50 -38.52 30.95
C GLU A 189 44.45 -39.02 31.95
N GLU A 190 43.68 -40.06 31.59
CA GLU A 190 42.52 -40.55 32.37
C GLU A 190 42.83 -40.90 33.84
N LYS A 191 44.08 -41.26 34.14
CA LYS A 191 44.52 -41.68 35.48
C LYS A 191 45.05 -40.53 36.33
N GLU A 192 45.23 -39.34 35.76
CA GLU A 192 45.71 -38.18 36.51
C GLU A 192 44.59 -37.59 37.37
N ASP A 193 44.94 -37.15 38.58
CA ASP A 193 43.97 -36.61 39.53
C ASP A 193 43.14 -35.46 38.92
N VAL A 194 43.74 -34.60 38.11
CA VAL A 194 43.06 -33.48 37.44
C VAL A 194 42.00 -33.98 36.45
N HIS A 195 42.27 -35.08 35.75
CA HIS A 195 41.30 -35.69 34.84
C HIS A 195 40.10 -36.23 35.62
N VAL A 196 40.35 -37.03 36.66
CA VAL A 196 39.30 -37.62 37.52
C VAL A 196 38.46 -36.53 38.21
N MET A 197 39.11 -35.47 38.69
CA MET A 197 38.43 -34.31 39.27
C MET A 197 37.54 -33.59 38.23
N ALA A 198 38.04 -33.38 37.02
CA ALA A 198 37.28 -32.75 35.94
C ALA A 198 36.07 -33.58 35.51
N GLU A 199 36.24 -34.89 35.37
CA GLU A 199 35.16 -35.81 34.99
C GLU A 199 34.04 -35.78 36.05
N SER A 200 34.41 -35.91 37.33
CA SER A 200 33.44 -35.90 38.44
C SER A 200 32.67 -34.57 38.53
N LEU A 201 33.38 -33.44 38.40
CA LEU A 201 32.75 -32.12 38.44
C LEU A 201 31.85 -31.86 37.23
N LEU A 202 32.28 -32.29 36.04
CA LEU A 202 31.49 -32.18 34.81
C LEU A 202 30.21 -33.00 34.92
N GLN A 203 30.28 -34.25 35.37
CA GLN A 203 29.11 -35.10 35.57
C GLN A 203 28.10 -34.43 36.51
N ARG A 204 28.57 -33.96 37.67
CA ARG A 204 27.72 -33.30 38.67
C ARG A 204 27.10 -32.01 38.15
N PHE A 205 27.81 -31.28 37.30
CA PHE A 205 27.31 -30.09 36.64
C PHE A 205 26.24 -30.42 35.58
N GLU A 206 26.45 -31.43 34.74
CA GLU A 206 25.48 -31.87 33.72
C GLU A 206 24.18 -32.38 34.37
N GLU A 207 24.26 -33.11 35.49
CA GLU A 207 23.08 -33.54 36.27
C GLU A 207 22.24 -32.33 36.75
N LYS A 208 22.90 -31.27 37.23
CA LYS A 208 22.20 -30.04 37.65
C LYS A 208 21.65 -29.26 36.46
N TRP A 209 22.35 -29.28 35.33
CA TRP A 209 21.88 -28.65 34.09
C TRP A 209 20.59 -29.28 33.57
N LEU A 210 20.46 -30.61 33.63
CA LEU A 210 19.25 -31.32 33.23
C LEU A 210 18.00 -30.89 34.01
N LEU A 211 18.15 -30.39 35.25
CA LEU A 211 17.04 -29.86 36.04
C LEU A 211 16.57 -28.47 35.56
N ILE A 212 17.46 -27.70 34.92
CA ILE A 212 17.17 -26.36 34.41
C ILE A 212 16.68 -26.40 32.96
N MET A 213 17.21 -27.33 32.16
CA MET A 213 16.94 -27.45 30.72
C MET A 213 15.46 -27.37 30.34
N PRO A 214 14.53 -28.10 30.98
CA PRO A 214 13.10 -28.02 30.64
C PRO A 214 12.53 -26.61 30.82
N LYS A 215 12.90 -25.91 31.89
CA LYS A 215 12.43 -24.54 32.17
C LYS A 215 12.95 -23.56 31.13
N LEU A 216 14.20 -23.72 30.71
CA LEU A 216 14.81 -22.88 29.69
C LEU A 216 14.14 -23.07 28.32
N VAL A 217 13.87 -24.32 27.93
CA VAL A 217 13.20 -24.63 26.65
C VAL A 217 11.77 -24.09 26.64
N GLU A 218 11.04 -24.23 27.74
CA GLU A 218 9.68 -23.67 27.86
C GLU A 218 9.68 -22.14 27.81
N GLU A 219 10.65 -21.49 28.47
CA GLU A 219 10.80 -20.03 28.40
C GLU A 219 11.13 -19.56 26.98
N GLU A 220 12.08 -20.22 26.31
CA GLU A 220 12.44 -19.93 24.91
C GLU A 220 11.24 -20.09 23.97
N LYS A 221 10.44 -21.14 24.17
CA LYS A 221 9.21 -21.37 23.40
C LYS A 221 8.20 -20.26 23.63
N LYS A 222 7.92 -19.91 24.89
CA LYS A 222 6.96 -18.84 25.23
C LYS A 222 7.38 -17.49 24.63
N GLN A 223 8.67 -17.14 24.70
CA GLN A 223 9.18 -15.91 24.09
C GLN A 223 9.03 -15.94 22.56
N ALA A 224 9.33 -17.08 21.91
CA ALA A 224 9.16 -17.21 20.47
C ALA A 224 7.69 -17.08 20.03
N GLU A 225 6.75 -17.59 20.83
CA GLU A 225 5.30 -17.44 20.62
C GLU A 225 4.86 -15.98 20.79
N GLU A 226 5.29 -15.30 21.85
CA GLU A 226 4.99 -13.88 22.10
C GLU A 226 5.56 -12.98 20.99
N GLU A 227 6.79 -13.25 20.54
CA GLU A 227 7.38 -12.54 19.39
C GLU A 227 6.61 -12.81 18.09
N ALA A 228 6.14 -14.04 17.86
CA ALA A 228 5.34 -14.38 16.70
C ALA A 228 3.99 -13.68 16.73
N GLU A 229 3.31 -13.66 17.88
CA GLU A 229 2.06 -12.94 18.09
C GLU A 229 2.27 -11.43 17.90
N GLY A 230 3.34 -10.86 18.44
CA GLY A 230 3.71 -9.46 18.23
C GLY A 230 3.92 -9.10 16.75
N ARG A 231 4.51 -10.02 15.96
CA ARG A 231 4.64 -9.84 14.50
C ARG A 231 3.29 -9.85 13.79
N VAL A 232 2.41 -10.78 14.15
CA VAL A 232 1.05 -10.88 13.58
C VAL A 232 0.23 -9.64 13.94
N ASN A 233 0.24 -9.21 15.19
CA ASN A 233 -0.48 -8.03 15.65
C ASN A 233 0.00 -6.75 14.96
N LYS A 234 1.32 -6.61 14.74
CA LYS A 234 1.86 -5.48 13.97
C LYS A 234 1.40 -5.50 12.51
N GLN A 235 1.33 -6.67 11.90
CA GLN A 235 0.82 -6.83 10.54
C GLN A 235 -0.68 -6.50 10.47
N LEU A 236 -1.47 -6.99 11.42
CA LEU A 236 -2.90 -6.69 11.51
C LEU A 236 -3.16 -5.19 11.70
N ALA A 237 -2.36 -4.50 12.52
CA ALA A 237 -2.48 -3.06 12.71
C ALA A 237 -2.18 -2.28 11.42
N LEU A 238 -1.17 -2.71 10.66
CA LEU A 238 -0.87 -2.12 9.35
C LEU A 238 -2.03 -2.32 8.36
N GLU A 239 -2.60 -3.52 8.33
CA GLU A 239 -3.73 -3.84 7.45
C GLU A 239 -5.01 -3.10 7.83
N ALA A 240 -5.28 -2.94 9.13
CA ALA A 240 -6.40 -2.15 9.62
C ALA A 240 -6.26 -0.67 9.23
N ALA A 241 -5.08 -0.08 9.43
CA ALA A 241 -4.81 1.31 9.02
C ALA A 241 -4.99 1.50 7.50
N GLN A 242 -4.55 0.53 6.70
CA GLN A 242 -4.75 0.57 5.25
C GLN A 242 -6.23 0.45 4.86
N ALA A 243 -6.98 -0.44 5.52
CA ALA A 243 -8.41 -0.61 5.27
C ALA A 243 -9.20 0.65 5.64
N ASP A 244 -8.82 1.35 6.71
CA ASP A 244 -9.40 2.63 7.09
C ASP A 244 -9.16 3.71 6.03
N MET A 245 -7.92 3.82 5.53
CA MET A 245 -7.63 4.73 4.41
C MET A 245 -8.47 4.40 3.18
N ALA A 246 -8.61 3.12 2.82
CA ALA A 246 -9.43 2.70 1.69
C ALA A 246 -10.92 3.06 1.88
N ARG A 247 -11.45 2.91 3.09
CA ARG A 247 -12.82 3.32 3.45
C ARG A 247 -12.99 4.84 3.33
N GLU A 248 -12.04 5.63 3.83
CA GLU A 248 -12.08 7.09 3.73
C GLU A 248 -12.06 7.57 2.28
N LEU A 249 -11.21 6.97 1.44
CA LEU A 249 -11.20 7.25 0.00
C LEU A 249 -12.52 6.92 -0.69
N SER A 250 -13.15 5.80 -0.32
CA SER A 250 -14.46 5.44 -0.85
C SER A 250 -15.54 6.47 -0.48
N ASN A 251 -15.46 7.03 0.73
CA ASN A 251 -16.39 8.06 1.19
C ASN A 251 -16.13 9.39 0.45
N GLU A 252 -14.87 9.84 0.36
CA GLU A 252 -14.48 11.04 -0.38
C GLU A 252 -14.92 10.95 -1.87
N LEU A 253 -14.81 9.76 -2.48
CA LEU A 253 -15.25 9.55 -3.86
C LEU A 253 -16.77 9.66 -4.01
N TYR A 254 -17.54 9.14 -3.06
CA TYR A 254 -19.00 9.26 -3.04
C TYR A 254 -19.44 10.72 -2.90
N GLU A 255 -18.77 11.51 -2.06
CA GLU A 255 -19.05 12.94 -1.91
C GLU A 255 -18.82 13.70 -3.23
N ILE A 256 -17.71 13.43 -3.92
CA ILE A 256 -17.43 14.06 -5.21
C ILE A 256 -18.48 13.67 -6.26
N ASP A 257 -18.91 12.41 -6.29
CA ASP A 257 -19.97 11.96 -7.21
C ASP A 257 -21.28 12.73 -6.98
N MET A 258 -21.64 12.95 -5.71
CA MET A 258 -22.80 13.76 -5.34
C MET A 258 -22.65 15.24 -5.72
N GLU A 259 -21.46 15.82 -5.53
CA GLU A 259 -21.18 17.20 -5.96
C GLU A 259 -21.24 17.35 -7.50
N LEU A 260 -20.73 16.37 -8.24
CA LEU A 260 -20.78 16.35 -9.70
C LEU A 260 -22.22 16.25 -10.22
N GLU A 261 -23.06 15.41 -9.62
CA GLU A 261 -24.46 15.30 -10.06
C GLU A 261 -25.24 16.59 -9.75
N ARG A 262 -24.99 17.23 -8.59
CA ARG A 262 -25.57 18.54 -8.27
C ARG A 262 -25.12 19.63 -9.24
N LEU A 263 -23.84 19.66 -9.59
CA LEU A 263 -23.31 20.62 -10.56
C LEU A 263 -23.92 20.41 -11.94
N ARG A 264 -24.05 19.15 -12.36
CA ARG A 264 -24.70 18.76 -13.61
C ARG A 264 -26.15 19.24 -13.64
N GLU A 265 -26.91 19.01 -12.57
CA GLU A 265 -28.29 19.48 -12.46
C GLU A 265 -28.38 21.02 -12.55
N THR A 266 -27.47 21.73 -11.86
CA THR A 266 -27.43 23.20 -11.89
C THR A 266 -27.14 23.72 -13.31
N VAL A 267 -26.19 23.12 -14.02
CA VAL A 267 -25.88 23.48 -15.41
C VAL A 267 -27.09 23.22 -16.31
N VAL A 268 -27.76 22.08 -16.14
CA VAL A 268 -28.98 21.72 -16.88
C VAL A 268 -30.09 22.75 -16.66
N GLN A 269 -30.36 23.14 -15.41
CA GLN A 269 -31.39 24.12 -15.08
C GLN A 269 -31.08 25.52 -15.65
N ARG A 270 -29.80 25.88 -15.76
CA ARG A 270 -29.35 27.19 -16.28
C ARG A 270 -29.18 27.21 -17.80
N CYS A 271 -29.22 26.07 -18.48
CA CYS A 271 -29.15 26.03 -19.95
C CYS A 271 -30.40 26.68 -20.55
N ARG A 272 -30.23 27.75 -21.33
CA ARG A 272 -31.33 28.33 -22.12
C ARG A 272 -31.86 27.31 -23.12
N LYS A 273 -33.13 27.40 -23.49
CA LYS A 273 -33.68 26.56 -24.57
C LYS A 273 -33.02 26.87 -25.91
N LEU A 274 -32.81 25.82 -26.72
CA LEU A 274 -32.36 25.98 -28.10
C LEU A 274 -33.48 26.67 -28.91
N SER A 275 -33.15 27.74 -29.63
CA SER A 275 -34.10 28.37 -30.53
C SER A 275 -34.42 27.46 -31.72
N THR A 276 -35.57 27.67 -32.36
CA THR A 276 -35.99 26.92 -33.56
C THR A 276 -34.91 26.96 -34.65
N GLN A 277 -34.31 28.12 -34.89
CA GLN A 277 -33.24 28.28 -35.88
C GLN A 277 -32.00 27.43 -35.53
N GLU A 278 -31.65 27.33 -34.24
CA GLU A 278 -30.53 26.51 -33.79
C GLU A 278 -30.84 25.01 -33.90
N LYS A 279 -32.09 24.60 -33.66
CA LYS A 279 -32.54 23.22 -33.88
C LYS A 279 -32.47 22.83 -35.35
N LYS A 280 -32.91 23.71 -36.26
CA LYS A 280 -32.76 23.51 -37.72
C LYS A 280 -31.31 23.41 -38.14
N GLY A 281 -30.46 24.29 -37.61
CA GLY A 281 -29.02 24.25 -37.86
C GLY A 281 -28.36 22.95 -37.35
N LEU A 282 -28.78 22.45 -36.19
CA LEU A 282 -28.32 21.19 -35.62
C LEU A 282 -28.73 19.99 -36.49
N SER A 283 -29.99 19.94 -36.93
CA SER A 283 -30.52 18.94 -37.86
C SER A 283 -29.67 18.85 -39.13
N ALA A 284 -29.46 20.01 -39.78
CA ALA A 284 -28.65 20.08 -41.00
C ALA A 284 -27.18 19.67 -40.75
N ALA A 285 -26.63 19.98 -39.58
CA ALA A 285 -25.26 19.65 -39.23
C ALA A 285 -25.05 18.16 -38.92
N LEU A 286 -26.05 17.48 -38.35
CA LEU A 286 -26.03 16.02 -38.13
C LEU A 286 -25.90 15.24 -39.44
N GLY A 287 -26.58 15.69 -40.50
CA GLY A 287 -26.48 15.09 -41.84
C GLY A 287 -25.09 15.26 -42.50
N ARG A 288 -24.21 16.09 -41.94
CA ARG A 288 -22.85 16.34 -42.45
C ARG A 288 -21.76 15.60 -41.69
N LEU A 289 -22.12 14.84 -40.65
CA LEU A 289 -21.16 14.08 -39.85
C LEU A 289 -20.64 12.84 -40.59
N SER A 290 -19.46 12.39 -40.16
CA SER A 290 -18.96 11.06 -40.54
C SER A 290 -19.88 9.96 -39.97
N PRO A 291 -19.93 8.76 -40.57
CA PRO A 291 -20.73 7.64 -40.04
C PRO A 291 -20.38 7.28 -38.59
N GLU A 292 -19.10 7.42 -38.20
CA GLU A 292 -18.61 7.13 -36.85
C GLU A 292 -19.06 8.17 -35.83
N ASP A 293 -19.00 9.46 -36.19
CA ASP A 293 -19.43 10.53 -35.28
C ASP A 293 -20.96 10.64 -35.23
N LEU A 294 -21.66 10.31 -36.32
CA LEU A 294 -23.11 10.19 -36.31
C LEU A 294 -23.57 9.07 -35.36
N SER A 295 -22.90 7.92 -35.37
CA SER A 295 -23.20 6.83 -34.42
C SER A 295 -22.99 7.26 -32.96
N LYS A 296 -21.91 8.02 -32.67
CA LYS A 296 -21.69 8.59 -31.33
C LYS A 296 -22.77 9.60 -30.94
N ALA A 297 -23.19 10.47 -31.86
CA ALA A 297 -24.26 11.43 -31.62
C ALA A 297 -25.60 10.73 -31.31
N LEU A 298 -25.95 9.68 -32.07
CA LEU A 298 -27.15 8.88 -31.83
C LEU A 298 -27.08 8.11 -30.50
N LYS A 299 -25.89 7.66 -30.11
CA LYS A 299 -25.67 7.05 -28.79
C LYS A 299 -25.97 8.04 -27.65
N MET A 300 -25.60 9.31 -27.80
CA MET A 300 -25.92 10.36 -26.80
C MET A 300 -27.43 10.58 -26.65
N VAL A 301 -28.21 10.38 -27.72
CA VAL A 301 -29.68 10.40 -27.66
C VAL A 301 -30.20 9.19 -26.89
N SER A 302 -29.70 7.98 -27.18
CA SER A 302 -30.12 6.76 -26.47
C SER A 302 -29.78 6.77 -24.97
N GLU A 303 -28.75 7.51 -24.55
CA GLU A 303 -28.43 7.70 -23.13
C GLU A 303 -29.52 8.46 -22.36
N SER A 304 -30.30 9.30 -23.04
CA SER A 304 -31.40 10.08 -22.45
C SER A 304 -32.78 9.49 -22.78
N ASN A 305 -32.87 8.63 -23.80
CA ASN A 305 -34.06 7.88 -24.19
C ASN A 305 -33.68 6.42 -24.50
N PRO A 306 -33.74 5.50 -23.52
CA PRO A 306 -33.30 4.11 -23.68
C PRO A 306 -34.03 3.32 -24.78
N ASP A 307 -35.27 3.71 -25.11
CA ASP A 307 -36.09 3.06 -26.13
C ASP A 307 -35.72 3.49 -27.57
N PHE A 308 -34.78 4.44 -27.72
CA PHE A 308 -34.33 4.92 -29.01
C PHE A 308 -33.42 3.91 -29.72
N PRO A 309 -33.73 3.47 -30.95
CA PRO A 309 -32.99 2.42 -31.65
C PRO A 309 -31.70 2.94 -32.31
N ALA A 310 -30.74 3.43 -31.51
CA ALA A 310 -29.50 4.05 -31.99
C ALA A 310 -28.61 3.15 -32.89
N GLY A 311 -28.80 1.83 -32.85
CA GLY A 311 -28.05 0.85 -33.65
C GLY A 311 -28.71 0.44 -34.97
N ALA A 312 -29.91 0.93 -35.28
CA ALA A 312 -30.60 0.55 -36.50
C ALA A 312 -29.95 1.18 -37.76
N PRO A 313 -30.06 0.51 -38.93
CA PRO A 313 -29.48 1.01 -40.19
C PRO A 313 -30.12 2.32 -40.66
N GLU A 314 -31.37 2.54 -40.28
CA GLU A 314 -32.14 3.76 -40.52
C GLU A 314 -32.84 4.15 -39.22
N VAL A 315 -32.66 5.40 -38.80
CA VAL A 315 -33.17 5.92 -37.52
C VAL A 315 -33.85 7.26 -37.76
N GLU A 316 -35.05 7.41 -37.24
CA GLU A 316 -35.77 8.67 -37.28
C GLU A 316 -35.52 9.44 -35.98
N LEU A 317 -34.98 10.66 -36.08
CA LEU A 317 -34.69 11.50 -34.92
C LEU A 317 -35.53 12.78 -35.00
N ASP A 318 -36.50 12.90 -34.10
CA ASP A 318 -37.26 14.12 -33.89
C ASP A 318 -36.46 15.05 -32.96
N ILE A 319 -35.98 16.18 -33.51
CA ILE A 319 -35.19 17.20 -32.80
C ILE A 319 -36.07 18.03 -31.84
N ASP A 320 -37.37 18.16 -32.10
CA ASP A 320 -38.25 18.99 -31.30
C ASP A 320 -38.73 18.31 -30.02
N VAL A 321 -38.77 16.98 -30.01
CA VAL A 321 -39.16 16.15 -28.86
C VAL A 321 -38.01 15.87 -27.88
N GLN A 322 -36.76 16.10 -28.27
CA GLN A 322 -35.61 15.84 -27.38
C GLN A 322 -35.52 16.83 -26.21
N SER A 323 -35.00 16.36 -25.07
CA SER A 323 -34.76 17.23 -23.91
C SER A 323 -33.72 18.31 -24.20
N ASP A 324 -33.87 19.47 -23.57
CA ASP A 324 -32.95 20.61 -23.75
C ASP A 324 -31.48 20.22 -23.52
N VAL A 325 -31.23 19.35 -22.54
CA VAL A 325 -29.90 18.80 -22.23
C VAL A 325 -29.34 17.99 -23.39
N THR A 326 -30.16 17.10 -23.97
CA THR A 326 -29.76 16.25 -25.10
C THR A 326 -29.44 17.12 -26.31
N LEU A 327 -30.25 18.15 -26.56
CA LEU A 327 -30.05 19.09 -27.66
C LEU A 327 -28.75 19.89 -27.53
N TRP A 328 -28.43 20.38 -26.33
CA TRP A 328 -27.15 21.05 -26.09
C TRP A 328 -25.95 20.10 -26.18
N ARG A 329 -26.04 18.90 -25.61
CA ARG A 329 -25.00 17.87 -25.72
C ARG A 329 -24.73 17.54 -27.20
N LEU A 330 -25.78 17.32 -27.99
CA LEU A 330 -25.68 17.10 -29.44
C LEU A 330 -25.04 18.29 -30.15
N LYS A 331 -25.49 19.52 -29.87
CA LYS A 331 -24.99 20.73 -30.53
C LYS A 331 -23.49 20.93 -30.29
N VAL A 332 -23.02 20.79 -29.05
CA VAL A 332 -21.59 20.92 -28.71
C VAL A 332 -20.79 19.85 -29.44
N PHE A 333 -21.23 18.58 -29.36
CA PHE A 333 -20.54 17.46 -30.01
C PHE A 333 -20.46 17.63 -31.53
N VAL A 334 -21.57 17.98 -32.19
CA VAL A 334 -21.64 18.17 -33.65
C VAL A 334 -20.72 19.32 -34.09
N GLN A 335 -20.68 20.42 -33.33
CA GLN A 335 -19.79 21.54 -33.62
C GLN A 335 -18.31 21.14 -33.50
N GLU A 336 -17.94 20.35 -32.50
CA GLU A 336 -16.56 19.88 -32.32
C GLU A 336 -16.16 18.88 -33.41
N ALA A 337 -17.03 17.92 -33.74
CA ALA A 337 -16.79 16.93 -34.78
C ALA A 337 -16.59 17.59 -36.16
N LEU A 338 -17.43 18.58 -36.51
CA LEU A 338 -17.29 19.33 -37.76
C LEU A 338 -16.03 20.23 -37.77
N LYS A 339 -15.67 20.84 -36.65
CA LYS A 339 -14.40 21.60 -36.52
C LYS A 339 -13.18 20.69 -36.68
N ALA A 340 -13.22 19.47 -36.14
CA ALA A 340 -12.15 18.49 -36.27
C ALA A 340 -12.04 17.98 -37.71
N ALA A 341 -13.16 17.72 -38.39
CA ALA A 341 -13.19 17.34 -39.79
C ALA A 341 -12.59 18.42 -40.71
N ASN A 342 -12.88 19.70 -40.44
CA ASN A 342 -12.33 20.83 -41.20
C ASN A 342 -10.83 21.07 -40.93
N LYS A 343 -10.31 20.68 -39.76
CA LYS A 343 -8.86 20.70 -39.48
C LYS A 343 -8.09 19.57 -40.16
N SER A 344 -8.75 18.46 -40.48
CA SER A 344 -8.17 17.30 -41.16
C SER A 344 -7.91 17.54 -42.65
N CYS A 345 -8.61 18.50 -43.28
CA CYS A 345 -8.50 18.79 -44.72
C CYS A 345 -7.71 20.07 -45.07
N GLY A 346 -7.27 20.87 -44.10
CA GLY A 346 -6.52 22.11 -44.31
C GLY A 346 -5.02 21.95 -44.03
N GLY A 347 -4.25 21.51 -45.03
CA GLY A 347 -2.79 21.57 -44.96
C GLY A 347 -2.26 22.94 -45.34
N THR A 348 -1.72 23.70 -44.39
CA THR A 348 -0.71 24.76 -44.66
C THR A 348 0.22 24.95 -43.46
N ASN A 349 1.52 24.95 -43.75
CA ASN A 349 2.66 25.16 -42.86
C ASN A 349 2.65 26.53 -42.15
N ALA A 350 2.92 26.57 -40.83
CA ALA A 350 3.53 27.69 -40.10
C ALA A 350 3.98 27.24 -38.67
N PRO A 351 4.95 27.91 -38.03
CA PRO A 351 5.97 27.24 -37.22
C PRO A 351 5.60 26.95 -35.77
N ASN A 352 6.27 25.91 -35.30
CA ASN A 352 6.26 25.29 -33.98
C ASN A 352 6.68 26.27 -32.87
N ASN A 353 5.84 26.45 -31.85
CA ASN A 353 6.30 26.87 -30.53
C ASN A 353 5.65 25.96 -29.48
N ASN A 354 6.36 24.87 -29.17
CA ASN A 354 5.90 23.80 -28.28
C ASN A 354 6.32 24.09 -26.85
N ASN A 355 5.35 24.17 -25.92
CA ASN A 355 5.54 23.62 -24.56
C ASN A 355 4.24 23.39 -23.75
N THR A 356 3.05 23.67 -24.29
CA THR A 356 1.77 23.44 -23.59
C THR A 356 0.91 22.29 -24.16
N GLY A 357 1.39 21.62 -25.23
CA GLY A 357 0.62 20.62 -25.98
C GLY A 357 0.72 19.17 -25.49
N GLU A 358 1.72 18.80 -24.68
CA GLU A 358 1.93 17.41 -24.24
C GLU A 358 1.06 17.02 -23.04
N ILE A 359 0.81 17.93 -22.10
CA ILE A 359 0.04 17.64 -20.88
C ILE A 359 -1.44 17.36 -21.21
N ASN A 360 -2.03 18.16 -22.10
CA ASN A 360 -3.44 17.99 -22.50
C ASN A 360 -3.69 16.76 -23.39
N LYS A 361 -2.71 16.34 -24.20
CA LYS A 361 -2.82 15.10 -25.00
C LYS A 361 -2.76 13.85 -24.12
N ASN A 362 -1.91 13.87 -23.09
CA ASN A 362 -1.81 12.77 -22.13
C ASN A 362 -3.07 12.63 -21.27
N ASN A 363 -3.67 13.75 -20.84
CA ASN A 363 -4.94 13.73 -20.10
C ASN A 363 -6.13 13.29 -20.96
N ALA A 364 -6.21 13.71 -22.22
CA ALA A 364 -7.26 13.25 -23.14
C ALA A 364 -7.13 11.76 -23.51
N LYS A 365 -5.90 11.26 -23.65
CA LYS A 365 -5.62 9.83 -23.88
C LYS A 365 -5.98 9.00 -22.65
N ARG A 366 -5.57 9.43 -21.45
CA ARG A 366 -5.93 8.77 -20.18
C ARG A 366 -7.44 8.79 -19.90
N ARG A 367 -8.13 9.90 -20.18
CA ARG A 367 -9.59 10.00 -20.05
C ARG A 367 -10.33 9.01 -20.97
N ARG A 368 -9.83 8.77 -22.19
CA ARG A 368 -10.36 7.72 -23.07
C ARG A 368 -10.12 6.33 -22.50
N GLU A 369 -8.91 6.05 -22.02
CA GLU A 369 -8.55 4.74 -21.44
C GLU A 369 -9.40 4.42 -20.18
N ILE A 370 -9.67 5.41 -19.32
CA ILE A 370 -10.52 5.26 -18.14
C ILE A 370 -12.00 5.05 -18.55
N SER A 371 -12.51 5.83 -19.50
CA SER A 371 -13.88 5.68 -20.00
C SER A 371 -14.10 4.30 -20.67
N ASP A 372 -13.11 3.81 -21.41
CA ASP A 372 -13.14 2.47 -22.02
C ASP A 372 -13.06 1.36 -20.96
N ALA A 373 -12.28 1.55 -19.89
CA ALA A 373 -12.19 0.59 -18.79
C ALA A 373 -13.51 0.50 -17.99
N ILE A 374 -14.15 1.64 -17.70
CA ILE A 374 -15.45 1.71 -17.03
C ILE A 374 -16.51 1.01 -17.89
N ASN A 375 -16.59 1.32 -19.18
CA ASN A 375 -17.53 0.66 -20.10
C ASN A 375 -17.32 -0.87 -20.17
N LYS A 376 -16.06 -1.32 -20.16
CA LYS A 376 -15.72 -2.75 -20.17
C LYS A 376 -16.11 -3.47 -18.88
N ALA A 377 -16.02 -2.78 -17.73
CA ALA A 377 -16.46 -3.29 -16.43
C ALA A 377 -17.99 -3.38 -16.34
N SER A 378 -18.71 -2.38 -16.86
CA SER A 378 -20.17 -2.35 -16.94
C SER A 378 -20.73 -3.49 -17.79
N ILE A 379 -20.11 -3.75 -18.95
CA ILE A 379 -20.48 -4.86 -19.85
C ILE A 379 -20.23 -6.23 -19.18
N LYS A 380 -19.19 -6.36 -18.35
CA LYS A 380 -18.90 -7.59 -17.61
C LYS A 380 -19.90 -7.88 -16.49
N ARG A 381 -20.43 -6.84 -15.83
CA ARG A 381 -21.50 -6.97 -14.82
C ARG A 381 -22.84 -7.34 -15.45
N ALA A 382 -23.17 -6.76 -16.60
CA ALA A 382 -24.41 -7.05 -17.32
C ALA A 382 -24.47 -8.46 -17.96
N LYS A 383 -23.33 -9.16 -18.12
CA LYS A 383 -23.27 -10.55 -18.60
C LYS A 383 -23.28 -11.60 -17.48
N LYS A 384 -23.29 -11.17 -16.23
CA LYS A 384 -23.22 -12.03 -15.03
C LYS A 384 -24.48 -11.98 -14.16
N ALA A 385 -25.40 -11.07 -14.47
CA ALA A 385 -26.80 -11.10 -14.07
C ALA A 385 -27.60 -11.75 -15.21
#